data_AF-A0A3D0WC01-F1
#
_entry.id   AF-A0A3D0WC01-F1
#
_cell.length_a   1.000
_cell.length_b   1.000
_cell.length_c   1.000
_cell.angle_alpha   90.00
_cell.angle_beta   90.00
_cell.angle_gamma   90.00
#
_symmetry.space_group_name_H-M   'P 1'
#
loop_
_entity.id
_entity.type
_entity.pdbx_description
1 polymer ?
#
loop_
_entity_poly.entity_id
_entity_poly.type
_entity_poly.pdbx_seq_one_letter_code
_entity_poly.pdbx_strand_id
1 'polypeptide(L)'
;MPMLAALLMLQTAACPAGAEPVPAALSAWGQGTPVSAAADVNAPTIAVGKPVEVALHPAAHLKLPAPPAKAAAADSHGGLVALAMPRAGKVRVALSAPAWIELVSGGKAVASTGHGHGPRCSGMRKIVDFDLPAGRHLIQLSGSPDASVRLMVVPGA
;
A
#
# COMPACT_ATOMS: atom_id res chain seq x y z
N MET A 1 -3.55 23.03 -44.39
CA MET A 1 -2.76 21.80 -44.24
C MET A 1 -1.30 22.23 -44.11
N PRO A 2 -0.60 21.89 -43.01
CA PRO A 2 -0.28 20.50 -42.76
C PRO A 2 -0.67 19.99 -41.36
N MET A 3 -0.81 18.69 -41.35
CA MET A 3 -1.25 17.77 -40.31
C MET A 3 -0.01 17.41 -39.47
N LEU A 4 0.00 17.77 -38.18
CA LEU A 4 0.99 17.23 -37.25
C LEU A 4 0.55 15.82 -36.85
N ALA A 5 1.27 14.83 -37.36
CA ALA A 5 1.15 13.44 -36.95
C ALA A 5 1.69 13.28 -35.52
N ALA A 6 0.79 13.02 -34.56
CA ALA A 6 1.18 12.57 -33.24
C ALA A 6 1.65 11.11 -33.34
N LEU A 7 2.96 10.88 -33.20
CA LEU A 7 3.50 9.54 -32.96
C LEU A 7 3.09 9.12 -31.55
N LEU A 8 2.02 8.33 -31.46
CA LEU A 8 1.66 7.60 -30.25
C LEU A 8 2.71 6.49 -30.06
N MET A 9 3.71 6.72 -29.21
CA MET A 9 4.59 5.63 -28.78
C MET A 9 3.76 4.66 -27.94
N LEU A 10 3.44 3.49 -28.50
CA LEU A 10 2.91 2.38 -27.73
C LEU A 10 3.97 1.99 -26.68
N GLN A 11 3.71 2.31 -25.42
CA GLN A 11 4.48 1.76 -24.30
C GLN A 11 4.24 0.24 -24.27
N THR A 12 5.26 -0.54 -24.60
CA THR A 12 5.22 -1.99 -24.42
C THR A 12 5.21 -2.29 -22.93
N ALA A 13 4.05 -2.56 -22.34
CA ALA A 13 3.98 -3.23 -21.05
C ALA A 13 4.46 -4.68 -21.23
N ALA A 14 5.76 -4.92 -21.27
CA ALA A 14 6.30 -6.25 -21.45
C ALA A 14 6.46 -6.96 -20.10
N CYS A 15 5.52 -7.86 -19.78
CA CYS A 15 5.76 -8.93 -18.79
C CYS A 15 5.01 -10.25 -19.11
N PRO A 16 5.44 -11.06 -20.10
CA PRO A 16 4.91 -12.42 -20.28
C PRO A 16 5.93 -13.54 -20.03
N ALA A 17 7.20 -13.38 -20.41
CA ALA A 17 8.22 -14.45 -20.30
C ALA A 17 8.89 -14.56 -18.91
N GLY A 18 8.36 -13.85 -17.92
CA GLY A 18 9.03 -13.69 -16.63
C GLY A 18 8.13 -13.33 -15.47
N ALA A 19 6.83 -13.53 -15.61
CA ALA A 19 5.94 -13.42 -14.48
C ALA A 19 6.21 -14.57 -13.52
N GLU A 20 6.47 -14.23 -12.26
CA GLU A 20 6.49 -15.21 -11.19
C GLU A 20 5.07 -15.45 -10.68
N PRO A 21 4.74 -16.68 -10.24
CA PRO A 21 3.42 -16.98 -9.74
C PRO A 21 3.09 -16.12 -8.51
N VAL A 22 1.91 -15.50 -8.53
CA VAL A 22 1.38 -14.78 -7.36
C VAL A 22 0.94 -15.81 -6.31
N PRO A 23 1.41 -15.74 -5.05
CA PRO A 23 0.95 -16.63 -3.99
C PRO A 23 -0.56 -16.61 -3.82
N ALA A 24 -1.16 -17.75 -3.49
CA ALA A 24 -2.62 -17.89 -3.40
C ALA A 24 -3.28 -16.83 -2.49
N ALA A 25 -2.66 -16.50 -1.35
CA ALA A 25 -3.15 -15.46 -0.45
C ALA A 25 -3.27 -14.08 -1.11
N LEU A 26 -2.43 -13.77 -2.09
CA LEU A 26 -2.37 -12.50 -2.82
C LEU A 26 -3.04 -12.57 -4.20
N SER A 27 -3.69 -13.69 -4.55
CA SER A 27 -4.31 -13.90 -5.87
C SER A 27 -5.35 -12.84 -6.25
N ALA A 28 -6.02 -12.23 -5.26
CA ALA A 28 -6.97 -11.16 -5.50
C ALA A 28 -6.32 -9.82 -5.91
N TRP A 29 -4.99 -9.67 -5.84
CA TRP A 29 -4.25 -8.41 -6.02
C TRP A 29 -4.69 -7.56 -7.22
N GLY A 30 -5.10 -8.16 -8.34
CA GLY A 30 -5.57 -7.42 -9.52
C GLY A 30 -6.95 -6.77 -9.38
N GLN A 31 -7.68 -6.99 -8.29
CA GLN A 31 -9.11 -6.67 -8.13
C GLN A 31 -9.35 -5.52 -7.14
N GLY A 32 -8.48 -4.51 -7.15
CA GLY A 32 -8.55 -3.39 -6.21
C GLY A 32 -9.82 -2.56 -6.34
N THR A 33 -10.52 -2.31 -5.22
CA THR A 33 -11.65 -1.37 -5.17
C THR A 33 -11.20 0.00 -4.65
N PRO A 34 -11.72 1.12 -5.17
CA PRO A 34 -11.32 2.45 -4.69
C PRO A 34 -11.65 2.69 -3.21
N VAL A 35 -10.74 3.34 -2.49
CA VAL A 35 -10.95 3.90 -1.15
C VAL A 35 -10.18 5.21 -1.01
N SER A 36 -10.80 6.23 -0.41
CA SER A 36 -10.07 7.46 -0.05
C SER A 36 -9.38 7.27 1.29
N ALA A 37 -8.06 7.48 1.36
CA ALA A 37 -7.37 7.50 2.64
C ALA A 37 -7.89 8.65 3.52
N ALA A 38 -7.78 8.50 4.84
CA ALA A 38 -7.89 9.64 5.74
C ALA A 38 -6.56 10.39 5.83
N ALA A 39 -6.64 11.69 6.13
CA ALA A 39 -5.48 12.51 6.47
C ALA A 39 -5.11 12.42 7.96
N ASP A 40 -5.95 11.78 8.78
CA ASP A 40 -5.75 11.59 10.22
C ASP A 40 -6.25 10.20 10.69
N VAL A 41 -6.36 10.01 12.01
CA VAL A 41 -6.73 8.74 12.65
C VAL A 41 -8.16 8.25 12.34
N ASN A 42 -9.02 9.09 11.75
CA ASN A 42 -10.40 8.76 11.34
C ASN A 42 -10.42 8.01 10.00
N ALA A 43 -9.57 6.98 9.90
CA ALA A 43 -9.34 6.21 8.69
C ALA A 43 -10.44 5.17 8.40
N PRO A 44 -10.81 4.98 7.12
CA PRO A 44 -11.76 3.94 6.72
C PRO A 44 -11.16 2.55 6.93
N THR A 45 -11.99 1.60 7.35
CA THR A 45 -11.56 0.21 7.57
C THR A 45 -11.54 -0.57 6.26
N ILE A 46 -10.42 -1.24 6.00
CA ILE A 46 -10.27 -2.18 4.88
C ILE A 46 -10.39 -3.63 5.37
N ALA A 47 -10.70 -4.54 4.46
CA ALA A 47 -10.85 -5.95 4.76
C ALA A 47 -9.59 -6.75 4.40
N VAL A 48 -9.22 -7.71 5.25
CA VAL A 48 -8.18 -8.71 4.93
C VAL A 48 -8.61 -9.51 3.70
N GLY A 49 -7.67 -9.78 2.80
CA GLY A 49 -7.89 -10.51 1.55
C GLY A 49 -8.56 -9.69 0.45
N LYS A 50 -8.89 -8.42 0.69
CA LYS A 50 -9.50 -7.53 -0.31
C LYS A 50 -8.54 -6.37 -0.63
N PRO A 51 -7.92 -6.34 -1.82
CA PRO A 51 -7.10 -5.21 -2.21
C PRO A 51 -7.96 -3.95 -2.39
N VAL A 52 -7.35 -2.81 -2.13
CA VAL A 52 -7.94 -1.49 -2.34
C VAL A 52 -7.01 -0.60 -3.15
N GLU A 53 -7.58 0.24 -3.99
CA GLU A 53 -6.88 1.37 -4.62
C GLU A 53 -7.06 2.59 -3.72
N VAL A 54 -6.01 2.93 -2.98
CA VAL A 54 -6.01 3.98 -1.97
C VAL A 54 -5.66 5.31 -2.61
N ALA A 55 -6.63 6.23 -2.70
CA ALA A 55 -6.35 7.62 -3.05
C ALA A 55 -5.70 8.34 -1.85
N LEU A 56 -4.54 8.93 -2.09
CA LEU A 56 -3.68 9.55 -1.08
C LEU A 56 -3.79 11.08 -1.09
N HIS A 57 -3.40 11.69 0.03
CA HIS A 57 -3.30 13.14 0.18
C HIS A 57 -1.86 13.60 -0.03
N PRO A 58 -1.63 14.86 -0.43
CA PRO A 58 -0.32 15.48 -0.29
C PRO A 58 0.20 15.34 1.15
N ALA A 59 1.48 15.00 1.32
CA ALA A 59 2.08 14.74 2.63
C ALA A 59 1.94 15.92 3.61
N ALA A 60 1.96 17.15 3.10
CA ALA A 60 1.77 18.37 3.88
C ALA A 60 0.41 18.46 4.59
N HIS A 61 -0.60 17.67 4.17
CA HIS A 61 -1.94 17.68 4.76
C HIS A 61 -2.13 16.60 5.84
N LEU A 62 -1.13 15.75 6.08
CA LEU A 62 -1.27 14.59 6.95
C LEU A 62 -1.03 14.95 8.42
N LYS A 63 -1.89 14.43 9.29
CA LYS A 63 -1.74 14.40 10.74
C LYS A 63 -1.43 12.97 11.15
N LEU A 64 -0.16 12.59 11.00
CA LEU A 64 0.29 11.23 11.24
C LEU A 64 0.36 10.92 12.75
N PRO A 65 -0.28 9.84 13.24
CA PRO A 65 -0.25 9.46 14.65
C PRO A 65 1.11 8.94 15.10
N ALA A 66 1.93 8.43 14.17
CA ALA A 66 3.30 8.01 14.43
C ALA A 66 4.27 8.71 13.46
N PRO A 67 5.48 9.10 13.91
CA PRO A 67 6.49 9.62 13.01
C PRO A 67 6.79 8.62 11.87
N PRO A 68 6.87 9.07 10.61
CA PRO A 68 7.36 8.23 9.52
C PRO A 68 8.74 7.66 9.81
N ALA A 69 9.02 6.44 9.34
CA ALA A 69 10.34 5.83 9.52
C ALA A 69 11.47 6.64 8.84
N LYS A 70 11.13 7.37 7.77
CA LYS A 70 12.01 8.33 7.10
C LYS A 70 11.19 9.58 6.77
N ALA A 71 11.84 10.75 6.86
CA ALA A 71 11.23 11.99 6.40
C ALA A 71 10.73 11.84 4.94
N ALA A 72 9.46 12.15 4.74
CA ALA A 72 8.83 12.13 3.43
C ALA A 72 9.29 13.35 2.61
N ALA A 73 9.42 13.18 1.30
CA ALA A 73 9.69 14.32 0.41
C ALA A 73 8.50 15.30 0.44
N ALA A 74 8.75 16.59 0.24
CA ALA A 74 7.73 17.63 0.35
C ALA A 74 6.57 17.48 -0.65
N ASP A 75 6.86 16.94 -1.83
CA ASP A 75 5.95 16.66 -2.94
C ASP A 75 5.38 15.24 -2.92
N SER A 76 5.64 14.48 -1.86
CA SER A 76 5.13 13.11 -1.72
C SER A 76 3.68 13.08 -1.22
N HIS A 77 3.10 11.89 -1.27
CA HIS A 77 1.75 11.59 -0.85
C HIS A 77 1.74 10.56 0.28
N GLY A 78 0.62 10.51 0.99
CA GLY A 78 0.38 9.52 2.03
C GLY A 78 -1.05 9.55 2.53
N GLY A 79 -1.31 8.80 3.59
CA GLY A 79 -2.65 8.68 4.15
C GLY A 79 -2.79 7.47 5.05
N LEU A 80 -3.97 7.34 5.63
CA LEU A 80 -4.29 6.29 6.58
C LEU A 80 -5.49 5.47 6.11
N VAL A 81 -5.39 4.16 6.29
CA VAL A 81 -6.51 3.20 6.31
C VAL A 81 -6.48 2.44 7.64
N ALA A 82 -7.60 1.87 8.07
CA ALA A 82 -7.70 1.10 9.30
C ALA A 82 -7.79 -0.40 9.02
N LEU A 83 -7.23 -1.20 9.91
CA LEU A 83 -7.30 -2.65 9.91
C LEU A 83 -7.83 -3.14 11.26
N ALA A 84 -8.90 -3.94 11.23
CA ALA A 84 -9.42 -4.58 12.42
C ALA A 84 -8.87 -6.02 12.54
N MET A 85 -8.22 -6.33 13.66
CA MET A 85 -7.73 -7.65 13.99
C MET A 85 -8.64 -8.27 15.06
N PRO A 86 -9.50 -9.27 14.73
CA PRO A 86 -10.40 -9.88 15.72
C PRO A 86 -9.66 -10.67 16.80
N ARG A 87 -8.43 -11.10 16.49
CA ARG A 87 -7.51 -11.77 17.41
C ARG A 87 -6.09 -11.37 17.05
N ALA A 88 -5.16 -11.57 17.99
CA ALA A 88 -3.74 -11.39 17.68
C ALA A 88 -3.30 -12.34 16.55
N GLY A 89 -2.38 -11.88 15.71
CA GLY A 89 -1.88 -12.67 14.60
C GLY A 89 -0.91 -11.91 13.70
N LYS A 90 -0.30 -12.66 12.79
CA LYS A 90 0.61 -12.14 11.77
C LYS A 90 -0.19 -11.61 10.59
N VAL A 91 0.26 -10.50 10.03
CA VAL A 91 -0.27 -9.96 8.77
C VAL A 91 0.85 -9.63 7.82
N ARG A 92 0.55 -9.74 6.53
CA ARG A 92 1.39 -9.32 5.42
C ARG A 92 0.70 -8.20 4.68
N VAL A 93 1.41 -7.10 4.45
CA VAL A 93 0.92 -5.94 3.69
C VAL A 93 1.71 -5.84 2.38
N ALA A 94 1.00 -5.93 1.27
CA ALA A 94 1.54 -5.71 -0.08
C ALA A 94 1.14 -4.32 -0.59
N LEU A 95 2.06 -3.63 -1.28
CA LEU A 95 1.88 -2.28 -1.79
C LEU A 95 2.43 -2.13 -3.22
N SER A 96 1.76 -1.37 -4.08
CA SER A 96 2.17 -1.16 -5.48
C SER A 96 3.24 -0.08 -5.69
N ALA A 97 3.45 0.78 -4.71
CA ALA A 97 4.32 1.95 -4.81
C ALA A 97 5.51 1.88 -3.84
N PRO A 98 6.61 2.61 -4.12
CA PRO A 98 7.75 2.71 -3.21
C PRO A 98 7.48 3.66 -2.04
N ALA A 99 6.45 3.38 -1.24
CA ALA A 99 6.13 4.14 -0.03
C ALA A 99 6.56 3.39 1.24
N TRP A 100 6.57 4.11 2.36
CA TRP A 100 6.67 3.50 3.68
C TRP A 100 5.32 2.93 4.12
N ILE A 101 5.40 1.83 4.88
CA ILE A 101 4.25 1.17 5.47
C ILE A 101 4.53 1.12 6.96
N GLU A 102 3.80 1.92 7.74
CA GLU A 102 3.82 1.85 9.18
C GLU A 102 2.49 1.27 9.68
N LEU A 103 2.54 0.13 10.37
CA LEU A 103 1.39 -0.31 11.18
C LEU A 103 1.44 0.44 12.50
N VAL A 104 0.35 1.08 12.89
CA VAL A 104 0.26 1.89 14.11
C VAL A 104 -0.80 1.30 15.04
N SER A 105 -0.39 0.98 16.26
CA SER A 105 -1.25 0.49 17.33
C SER A 105 -1.12 1.40 18.56
N GLY A 106 -2.25 1.93 19.05
CA GLY A 106 -2.24 2.85 20.20
C GLY A 106 -1.35 4.09 20.00
N GLY A 107 -1.25 4.60 18.77
CA GLY A 107 -0.41 5.76 18.42
C GLY A 107 1.08 5.46 18.29
N LYS A 108 1.50 4.19 18.37
CA LYS A 108 2.90 3.79 18.20
C LYS A 108 3.07 2.89 16.98
N ALA A 109 4.14 3.10 16.24
CA ALA A 109 4.51 2.20 15.16
C ALA A 109 4.86 0.81 15.72
N VAL A 110 4.31 -0.22 15.10
CA VAL A 110 4.60 -1.62 15.34
C VAL A 110 5.83 -2.00 14.52
N ALA A 111 6.78 -2.70 15.13
CA ALA A 111 7.95 -3.18 14.43
C ALA A 111 7.55 -4.20 13.34
N SER A 112 8.05 -3.99 12.13
CA SER A 112 7.97 -4.97 11.04
C SER A 112 8.80 -6.21 11.37
N THR A 113 8.31 -7.39 11.05
CA THR A 113 8.97 -8.68 11.26
C THR A 113 9.59 -9.26 9.99
N GLY A 114 9.28 -8.70 8.82
CA GLY A 114 9.81 -9.14 7.54
C GLY A 114 9.65 -8.10 6.44
N HIS A 115 10.55 -8.12 5.46
CA HIS A 115 10.54 -7.25 4.29
C HIS A 115 10.82 -8.06 3.03
N GLY A 116 10.14 -7.73 1.94
CA GLY A 116 10.36 -8.37 0.65
C GLY A 116 9.80 -7.58 -0.51
N HIS A 117 10.02 -8.12 -1.70
CA HIS A 117 9.40 -7.65 -2.93
C HIS A 117 8.26 -8.59 -3.33
N GLY A 118 7.33 -8.09 -4.14
CA GLY A 118 6.35 -8.94 -4.77
C GLY A 118 6.98 -9.83 -5.84
N PRO A 119 6.28 -10.91 -6.25
CA PRO A 119 6.65 -11.71 -7.41
C PRO A 119 6.90 -10.81 -8.63
N ARG A 120 7.92 -11.15 -9.42
CA ARG A 120 8.23 -10.41 -10.64
C ARG A 120 6.99 -10.28 -11.54
N CYS A 121 6.80 -9.09 -12.12
CA CYS A 121 5.65 -8.73 -12.97
C CYS A 121 4.27 -8.64 -12.28
N SER A 122 4.17 -8.77 -10.95
CA SER A 122 2.88 -8.71 -10.25
C SER A 122 2.35 -7.28 -10.03
N GLY A 123 3.21 -6.26 -10.17
CA GLY A 123 2.90 -4.88 -9.78
C GLY A 123 2.96 -4.63 -8.27
N MET A 124 3.32 -5.62 -7.46
CA MET A 124 3.63 -5.43 -6.04
C MET A 124 5.07 -4.96 -5.88
N ARG A 125 5.25 -3.72 -5.45
CA ARG A 125 6.57 -3.12 -5.24
C ARG A 125 7.19 -3.51 -3.91
N LYS A 126 6.37 -3.63 -2.85
CA LYS A 126 6.84 -3.87 -1.48
C LYS A 126 5.91 -4.82 -0.74
N ILE A 127 6.50 -5.69 0.07
CA ILE A 127 5.81 -6.56 1.02
C ILE A 127 6.44 -6.36 2.40
N VAL A 128 5.62 -6.16 3.43
CA VAL A 128 6.07 -6.02 4.82
C VAL A 128 5.18 -6.85 5.74
N ASP A 129 5.81 -7.60 6.64
CA ASP A 129 5.13 -8.45 7.61
C ASP A 129 5.14 -7.81 9.00
N PHE A 130 4.07 -8.03 9.77
CA PHE A 130 3.89 -7.50 11.12
C PHE A 130 3.21 -8.52 12.04
N ASP A 131 3.53 -8.45 13.33
CA ASP A 131 2.78 -9.14 14.39
C ASP A 131 1.87 -8.12 15.08
N LEU A 132 0.55 -8.34 15.01
CA LEU A 132 -0.45 -7.42 15.57
C LEU A 132 -1.21 -8.05 16.72
N PRO A 133 -1.47 -7.31 17.81
CA PRO A 133 -2.45 -7.74 18.80
C PRO A 133 -3.88 -7.63 18.24
N ALA A 134 -4.85 -8.17 18.98
CA ALA A 134 -6.26 -7.92 18.67
C ALA A 134 -6.59 -6.42 18.80
N GLY A 135 -7.56 -5.93 18.03
CA GLY A 135 -8.02 -4.55 18.07
C GLY A 135 -7.90 -3.83 16.72
N ARG A 136 -8.14 -2.51 16.75
CA ARG A 136 -8.05 -1.65 15.58
C ARG A 136 -6.66 -1.06 15.46
N HIS A 137 -6.06 -1.19 14.28
CA HIS A 137 -4.77 -0.63 13.91
C HIS A 137 -4.94 0.31 12.73
N LEU A 138 -3.99 1.22 12.56
CA LEU A 138 -3.89 2.05 11.37
C LEU A 138 -2.75 1.53 10.50
N ILE A 139 -2.97 1.49 9.19
CA ILE A 139 -1.89 1.40 8.21
C ILE A 139 -1.66 2.82 7.72
N GLN A 140 -0.53 3.36 8.13
CA GLN A 140 -0.05 4.66 7.72
C GLN A 140 0.88 4.47 6.53
N LEU A 141 0.61 5.22 5.46
CA LEU A 141 1.43 5.29 4.26
C LEU A 141 2.06 6.67 4.18
N SER A 142 3.35 6.71 3.91
CA SER A 142 4.09 7.97 3.79
C SER A 142 5.17 7.90 2.71
N GLY A 143 5.48 9.05 2.09
CA GLY A 143 6.54 9.15 1.10
C GLY A 143 6.22 8.50 -0.26
N SER A 144 4.95 8.31 -0.60
CA SER A 144 4.57 7.81 -1.92
C SER A 144 4.83 8.87 -3.00
N PRO A 145 5.49 8.55 -4.12
CA PRO A 145 5.53 9.46 -5.27
C PRO A 145 4.16 9.54 -5.96
N ASP A 146 3.35 8.50 -5.83
CA ASP A 146 2.06 8.35 -6.50
C ASP A 146 0.92 8.84 -5.60
N ALA A 147 -0.07 9.52 -6.19
CA ALA A 147 -1.28 9.97 -5.49
C ALA A 147 -2.31 8.84 -5.28
N SER A 148 -2.09 7.66 -5.86
CA SER A 148 -2.91 6.47 -5.66
C SER A 148 -2.03 5.24 -5.58
N VAL A 149 -2.32 4.35 -4.63
CA VAL A 149 -1.55 3.12 -4.42
C VAL A 149 -2.46 1.94 -4.16
N ARG A 150 -2.15 0.78 -4.75
CA ARG A 150 -2.83 -0.45 -4.38
C ARG A 150 -2.23 -0.99 -3.10
N LEU A 151 -3.11 -1.36 -2.16
CA LEU A 151 -2.76 -1.98 -0.90
C LEU A 151 -3.59 -3.25 -0.70
N MET A 152 -2.96 -4.31 -0.20
CA MET A 152 -3.64 -5.54 0.19
C MET A 152 -3.05 -6.07 1.49
N VAL A 153 -3.92 -6.44 2.43
CA VAL A 153 -3.52 -7.13 3.67
C VAL A 153 -3.97 -8.58 3.59
N VAL A 154 -3.08 -9.50 3.92
CA VAL A 154 -3.38 -10.95 4.02
C VAL A 154 -2.84 -11.49 5.35
N PRO A 155 -3.28 -12.67 5.82
CA PRO A 155 -2.62 -13.33 6.92
C PRO A 155 -1.13 -13.54 6.62
N GLY A 156 -0.27 -13.24 7.61
CA GLY A 156 1.17 -13.48 7.52
C GLY A 156 1.51 -14.97 7.64
N ALA A 157 2.69 -15.35 7.17
CA ALA A 157 3.26 -16.68 7.36
C ALA A 157 3.78 -16.85 8.81
#